data_AF-A0A415L1F3-F1
#
_entry.id   AF-A0A415L1F3-F1
#
_cell.length_a   1.000
_cell.length_b   1.000
_cell.length_c   1.000
_cell.angle_alpha   90.00
_cell.angle_beta   90.00
_cell.angle_gamma   90.00
#
_symmetry.space_group_name_H-M   'P 1'
#
loop_
_entity.id
_entity.type
_entity.pdbx_description
1 polymer ?
#
loop_
_entity_poly.entity_id
_entity_poly.type
_entity_poly.pdbx_seq_one_letter_code
_entity_poly.pdbx_strand_id
1 'polypeptide(L)' 'MANYTKTTIGKENRIELHEKLSLTGAEISLNELPAGANVPFVHSHKENEEIYGILSGNGKAIIDGEEI' A
#
# COMPACT_ATOMS: atom_id res chain seq x y z
N MET A 1 2.31 24.62 17.71
CA MET A 1 1.60 23.64 16.86
C MET A 1 2.56 23.22 15.77
N ALA A 2 2.77 21.92 15.54
CA ALA A 2 3.66 21.44 14.48
C ALA A 2 2.89 21.41 13.16
N ASN A 3 3.55 21.78 12.06
CA ASN A 3 2.98 21.70 10.71
C ASN A 3 3.23 20.32 10.06
N TYR A 4 3.50 19.30 10.87
CA TYR A 4 3.76 17.94 10.42
C TYR A 4 3.35 16.94 11.50
N THR A 5 2.99 15.75 11.05
CA THR A 5 2.84 14.56 11.88
C THR A 5 3.97 13.59 11.53
N LYS A 6 4.59 12.97 12.53
CA LYS A 6 5.60 11.93 12.32
C LYS A 6 5.21 10.69 13.10
N THR A 7 5.35 9.54 12.45
CA THR A 7 5.19 8.22 13.06
C THR A 7 6.39 7.34 12.72
N THR A 8 6.59 6.28 13.50
CA THR A 8 7.55 5.21 13.22
C THR A 8 6.78 3.91 13.10
N ILE A 9 7.01 3.17 12.03
CA ILE A 9 6.31 1.93 11.74
C ILE A 9 7.21 0.74 12.09
N GLY A 10 6.63 -0.26 12.77
CA GLY A 10 7.28 -1.52 13.09
C GLY A 10 7.22 -2.53 11.95
N LYS A 11 7.60 -3.78 12.23
CA LYS A 11 7.52 -4.88 11.25
C LYS A 11 6.12 -5.50 11.27
N GLU A 12 5.13 -4.73 10.81
CA GLU A 12 3.75 -5.15 10.67
C GLU A 12 3.51 -5.68 9.25
N ASN A 13 2.69 -6.74 9.09
CA ASN A 13 2.40 -7.29 7.75
C ASN A 13 1.68 -6.27 6.85
N ARG A 14 0.80 -5.45 7.44
CA ARG A 14 0.11 -4.38 6.73
C ARG A 14 -0.26 -3.25 7.69
N ILE A 15 -0.12 -2.02 7.21
CA ILE A 15 -0.50 -0.81 7.95
C ILE A 15 -0.98 0.27 6.98
N GLU A 16 -1.96 1.05 7.42
CA GLU A 16 -2.52 2.21 6.69
C GLU A 16 -2.16 3.48 7.45
N LEU A 17 -1.83 4.55 6.71
CA LEU A 17 -1.22 5.75 7.28
C LEU A 17 -2.14 6.98 7.28
N HIS A 18 -3.29 6.95 6.61
CA HIS A 18 -4.18 8.10 6.53
C HIS A 18 -4.53 8.68 7.90
N GLU A 19 -5.10 7.88 8.79
CA GLU A 19 -5.45 8.31 10.14
C GLU A 19 -4.21 8.60 11.01
N LYS A 20 -3.16 7.76 10.88
CA LYS A 20 -1.94 7.86 11.71
C LYS A 20 -1.16 9.15 11.46
N LEU A 21 -1.23 9.68 10.24
CA LEU A 21 -0.57 10.92 9.83
C LEU A 21 -1.56 12.09 9.67
N SER A 22 -2.86 11.82 9.77
CA SER A 22 -3.93 12.77 9.45
C SER A 22 -3.80 13.31 8.02
N LEU A 23 -3.58 12.40 7.06
CA LEU A 23 -3.54 12.74 5.64
C LEU A 23 -4.93 13.19 5.18
N THR A 24 -4.98 14.12 4.24
CA THR A 24 -6.25 14.63 3.69
C THR A 24 -6.35 14.51 2.18
N GLY A 25 -5.27 14.11 1.50
CA GLY A 25 -5.20 14.01 0.05
C GLY A 25 -4.87 12.61 -0.49
N ALA A 26 -4.57 11.64 0.37
CA ALA A 26 -4.23 10.28 -0.04
C ALA A 26 -4.41 9.28 1.10
N GLU A 27 -4.49 8.00 0.74
CA GLU A 27 -4.17 6.86 1.61
C GLU A 27 -2.76 6.37 1.26
N ILE A 28 -2.02 5.87 2.24
CA ILE A 28 -0.75 5.18 2.01
C ILE A 28 -0.77 3.90 2.84
N SER A 29 -0.88 2.76 2.16
CA SER A 29 -0.73 1.45 2.78
C SER A 29 0.67 0.89 2.55
N LEU A 30 1.33 0.42 3.62
CA LEU A 30 2.53 -0.42 3.54
C LEU A 30 2.11 -1.87 3.76
N ASN A 31 2.57 -2.77 2.91
CA ASN A 31 2.20 -4.18 2.94
C ASN A 31 3.42 -5.08 2.63
N GLU A 32 3.52 -6.22 3.30
CA GLU A 32 4.54 -7.26 3.06
C GLU A 32 3.86 -8.60 2.78
N LEU A 33 4.19 -9.22 1.65
CA LEU A 33 3.70 -10.55 1.27
C LEU A 33 4.86 -11.55 1.35
N PRO A 34 4.71 -12.65 2.12
CA PRO A 34 5.68 -13.75 2.11
C PRO A 34 5.79 -14.42 0.73
N ALA A 35 6.90 -15.12 0.49
CA ALA A 35 7.09 -15.89 -0.73
C ALA A 35 5.94 -16.91 -0.94
N GLY A 36 5.33 -16.89 -2.13
CA GLY A 36 4.20 -17.75 -2.48
C GLY A 36 2.82 -17.25 -2.00
N ALA A 37 2.75 -16.12 -1.28
CA ALA A 37 1.49 -15.47 -0.92
C ALA A 37 1.02 -14.48 -1.98
N ASN A 38 -0.28 -14.17 -1.98
CA ASN A 38 -0.90 -13.16 -2.82
C ASN A 38 -2.06 -12.46 -2.10
N VAL A 39 -2.56 -11.37 -2.68
CA VAL A 39 -3.85 -10.78 -2.29
C VAL A 39 -4.96 -11.71 -2.83
N PRO A 40 -5.94 -12.15 -2.00
CA PRO A 40 -6.87 -13.21 -2.37
C PRO A 40 -8.08 -12.74 -3.20
N PHE A 41 -8.02 -11.53 -3.76
CA PHE A 41 -9.09 -10.96 -4.58
C PHE A 41 -8.52 -9.96 -5.58
N VAL A 42 -9.29 -9.68 -6.63
CA VAL A 42 -9.09 -8.58 -7.57
C VAL A 42 -10.06 -7.45 -7.24
N HIS A 43 -9.64 -6.21 -7.48
CA HIS A 43 -10.47 -5.03 -7.27
C HIS A 43 -10.10 -3.93 -8.26
N SER A 44 -10.93 -2.90 -8.32
CA SER A 44 -10.67 -1.68 -9.07
C SER A 44 -11.20 -0.48 -8.29
N HIS A 45 -10.64 0.69 -8.55
CA HIS A 45 -11.14 1.94 -8.00
C HIS A 45 -12.20 2.56 -8.90
N LYS A 46 -13.11 3.33 -8.29
CA LYS A 46 -14.09 4.14 -9.05
C LYS A 46 -13.47 5.44 -9.54
N GLU A 47 -12.71 6.11 -8.68
CA GLU A 47 -12.23 7.48 -8.90
C GLU A 47 -10.77 7.70 -8.48
N ASN A 48 -10.17 6.79 -7.71
CA ASN A 48 -8.81 6.97 -7.18
C ASN A 48 -7.79 6.34 -8.13
N GLU A 49 -6.75 7.10 -8.47
CA GLU A 49 -5.50 6.55 -8.99
C GLU A 49 -4.76 5.81 -7.86
N GLU A 50 -4.08 4.71 -8.21
CA GLU A 50 -3.27 3.96 -7.26
C GLU A 50 -1.84 3.80 -7.80
N ILE A 51 -0.85 4.08 -6.94
CA ILE A 51 0.57 4.06 -7.28
C ILE A 51 1.26 3.03 -6.39
N TYR A 52 1.81 1.97 -7.00
CA TYR A 52 2.57 0.94 -6.29
C TYR A 52 4.07 1.21 -6.35
N GLY A 53 4.73 1.23 -5.19
CA GLY A 53 6.18 1.29 -5.06
C GLY A 53 6.72 0.01 -4.42
N ILE A 54 7.54 -0.75 -5.15
CA ILE A 54 8.22 -1.94 -4.60
C ILE A 54 9.48 -1.50 -3.87
N LEU A 55 9.46 -1.59 -2.53
CA LEU A 55 10.58 -1.15 -1.69
C LEU A 55 11.66 -2.24 -1.53
N SER A 56 11.28 -3.51 -1.56
CA SER A 56 12.19 -4.65 -1.51
C SER A 56 11.51 -5.93 -2.00
N GLY A 57 12.31 -6.95 -2.34
CA GLY A 57 11.81 -8.22 -2.86
C GLY A 57 11.43 -8.18 -4.34
N ASN A 58 10.66 -9.18 -4.77
CA ASN A 58 10.11 -9.27 -6.12
C ASN A 58 8.79 -10.06 -6.09
N GLY A 59 7.99 -9.88 -7.14
CA GLY A 59 6.69 -10.50 -7.33
C GLY A 59 6.17 -10.15 -8.72
N LYS A 60 4.87 -10.35 -8.93
CA LYS A 60 4.17 -10.05 -10.19
C LYS A 60 2.87 -9.35 -9.86
N ALA A 61 2.45 -8.41 -10.70
CA ALA A 61 1.10 -7.85 -10.63
C ALA A 61 0.26 -8.35 -11.81
N ILE A 62 -1.03 -8.58 -11.57
CA ILE A 62 -1.99 -8.91 -12.62
C ILE A 62 -2.89 -7.70 -12.84
N ILE A 63 -2.77 -7.04 -13.99
CA ILE A 63 -3.58 -5.87 -14.36
C ILE A 63 -4.40 -6.24 -15.59
N ASP A 64 -5.73 -6.18 -15.47
CA ASP A 64 -6.67 -6.55 -16.55
C ASP A 64 -6.41 -7.95 -17.16
N GLY A 65 -5.88 -8.87 -16.35
CA GLY A 65 -5.54 -10.23 -16.75
C GLY A 65 -4.14 -10.41 -17.33
N GLU A 66 -3.35 -9.34 -17.47
CA GLU A 66 -1.96 -9.36 -17.92
C GLU A 66 -0.99 -9.38 -16.74
N GLU A 67 0.04 -10.23 -16.82
CA GLU A 67 1.13 -10.29 -15.85
C GLU A 67 2.21 -9.26 -16.19
N ILE A 68 2.54 -8.40 -15.23
CA ILE A 68 3.60 -7.37 -15.33
C ILE A 68 4.65 -7.52 -14.23
#